data_AF-A0A537NZX4-F1
#
_entry.id   AF-A0A537NZX4-F1
#
_cell.length_a   1.000
_cell.length_b   1.000
_cell.length_c   1.000
_cell.angle_alpha   90.00
_cell.angle_beta   90.00
_cell.angle_gamma   90.00
#
_symmetry.space_group_name_H-M   'P 1'
#
loop_
_entity.id
_entity.type
_entity.pdbx_description
1 polymer ?
#
loop_
_entity_poly.entity_id
_entity_poly.type
_entity_poly.pdbx_seq_one_letter_code
_entity_poly.pdbx_strand_id
1 'polypeptide(L)' 'SEAVIRGNVDSLMKLIGALDAAGIEIIADGAASPTGGRGVRLKADFNPAKILDGDNREAGVGGRSVA' A
#
# COMPACT_ATOMS: atom_id res chain seq x y z
N SER A 1 -21.39 2.55 11.47
CA SER A 1 -20.58 1.69 10.60
C SER A 1 -20.66 2.18 9.16
N GLU A 2 -19.84 3.17 8.79
CA GLU A 2 -19.82 3.78 7.44
C GLU A 2 -18.94 3.03 6.43
N ALA A 3 -18.07 2.13 6.90
CA ALA A 3 -17.13 1.40 6.04
C ALA A 3 -17.66 0.03 5.55
N VAL A 4 -18.98 -0.21 5.61
CA VAL A 4 -19.56 -1.45 5.10
C VAL A 4 -19.73 -1.31 3.59
N ILE A 5 -18.88 -2.00 2.83
CA ILE A 5 -19.06 -2.14 1.38
C ILE A 5 -20.31 -2.97 1.13
N ARG A 6 -21.42 -2.30 0.84
CA ARG A 6 -22.72 -2.93 0.50
C ARG A 6 -22.65 -3.52 -0.91
N GLY A 7 -22.01 -4.67 -1.06
CA GLY A 7 -22.15 -5.61 -2.20
C GLY A 7 -22.02 -5.06 -3.63
N ASN A 8 -21.60 -3.81 -3.81
CA ASN A 8 -21.53 -3.18 -5.12
C ASN A 8 -20.18 -3.53 -5.76
N VAL A 9 -20.24 -4.05 -6.99
CA VAL A 9 -19.06 -4.50 -7.74
C VAL A 9 -18.05 -3.38 -7.90
N ASP A 10 -18.49 -2.16 -8.21
CA ASP A 10 -17.60 -1.00 -8.35
C ASP A 10 -16.86 -0.66 -7.03
N SER A 11 -17.55 -0.73 -5.90
CA SER A 11 -16.93 -0.49 -4.59
C SER A 11 -15.93 -1.59 -4.22
N LEU A 12 -16.21 -2.85 -4.58
CA LEU A 12 -15.27 -3.96 -4.41
C LEU A 12 -14.03 -3.78 -5.29
N MET A 13 -14.20 -3.40 -6.57
CA MET A 13 -13.09 -3.17 -7.48
C MET A 13 -12.18 -2.02 -7.02
N LYS A 14 -12.78 -0.94 -6.52
CA LYS A 14 -12.02 0.18 -5.90
C LYS A 14 -11.22 -0.27 -4.68
N LEU A 15 -11.82 -1.10 -3.82
CA LEU A 15 -11.13 -1.65 -2.66
C LEU A 15 -9.95 -2.53 -3.09
N ILE A 16 -10.15 -3.44 -4.04
CA ILE A 16 -9.08 -4.31 -4.56
C ILE A 16 -7.92 -3.48 -5.11
N GLY A 17 -8.21 -2.45 -5.91
CA GLY A 17 -7.18 -1.55 -6.45
C GLY A 17 -6.41 -0.79 -5.37
N ALA A 18 -7.10 -0.34 -4.31
CA ALA A 18 -6.45 0.34 -3.19
C ALA A 18 -5.56 -0.61 -2.37
N LEU A 19 -5.98 -1.86 -2.13
CA LEU A 19 -5.14 -2.87 -1.49
C LEU A 19 -3.90 -3.15 -2.32
N ASP A 20 -4.05 -3.30 -3.63
CA ASP A 20 -2.94 -3.57 -4.54
C ASP A 20 -1.89 -2.44 -4.53
N ALA A 21 -2.36 -1.19 -4.52
CA ALA A 21 -1.52 0.01 -4.42
C ALA A 21 -0.83 0.13 -3.05
N ALA A 22 -1.47 -0.35 -1.98
CA ALA A 22 -0.87 -0.45 -0.65
C ALA A 22 0.14 -1.62 -0.54
N GLY A 23 0.39 -2.36 -1.63
CA GLY A 23 1.26 -3.52 -1.62
C GLY A 23 0.64 -4.73 -0.93
N ILE A 24 -0.68 -4.81 -0.85
CA ILE A 24 -1.42 -5.93 -0.27
C ILE A 24 -2.04 -6.74 -1.42
N GLU A 25 -1.65 -7.99 -1.54
CA GLU A 25 -2.19 -8.98 -2.47
C GLU A 25 -3.33 -9.76 -1.81
N ILE A 26 -4.42 -9.99 -2.56
CA ILE A 26 -5.51 -10.88 -2.13
C ILE A 26 -5.21 -12.31 -2.59
N ILE A 27 -5.26 -13.24 -1.65
CA ILE A 27 -5.05 -14.67 -1.88
C ILE A 27 -6.37 -15.26 -2.39
N ALA A 28 -6.36 -15.80 -3.61
CA ALA A 28 -7.51 -16.47 -4.20
C ALA A 28 -7.88 -17.75 -3.44
N ASP A 29 -9.13 -18.18 -3.57
CA ASP A 29 -9.57 -19.45 -3.00
C ASP A 29 -8.75 -20.63 -3.54
N GLY A 30 -8.27 -21.49 -2.65
CA GLY A 30 -7.37 -22.60 -2.98
C GLY A 30 -5.89 -22.24 -3.22
N ALA A 31 -5.50 -20.96 -3.18
CA ALA A 31 -4.10 -20.59 -3.28
C ALA A 31 -3.32 -20.94 -2.00
N ALA A 32 -2.14 -21.52 -2.17
CA ALA A 32 -1.30 -21.95 -1.04
C ALA A 32 -0.91 -20.74 -0.17
N SER A 33 -1.37 -20.75 1.08
CA SER A 33 -0.99 -19.80 2.12
C SER A 33 -0.15 -20.54 3.16
N PRO A 34 1.19 -20.55 3.03
CA PRO A 34 2.08 -21.40 3.83
C PRO A 34 1.96 -21.15 5.34
N THR A 35 1.63 -19.92 5.72
CA THR A 35 1.51 -19.49 7.12
C THR A 35 0.06 -19.58 7.63
N GLY A 36 -0.91 -19.92 6.77
CA GLY A 36 -2.34 -19.73 7.05
C GLY A 36 -2.74 -18.25 7.13
N GLY A 37 -3.99 -17.88 6.83
CA GLY A 37 -4.41 -16.48 6.92
C GLY A 37 -5.85 -16.15 6.51
N ARG A 38 -6.21 -14.87 6.61
CA ARG A 38 -7.53 -14.28 6.26
C ARG A 38 -7.70 -13.95 4.76
N GLY A 39 -6.92 -14.58 3.88
CA GLY A 39 -7.01 -14.35 2.42
C GLY A 39 -6.24 -13.13 1.90
N VAL A 40 -5.27 -12.57 2.64
CA VAL A 40 -4.46 -11.41 2.19
C VAL A 40 -2.98 -11.55 2.61
N ARG A 41 -2.06 -10.98 1.82
CA ARG A 41 -0.60 -10.99 2.06
C ARG A 41 0.05 -9.68 1.60
N LEU A 42 1.15 -9.28 2.24
CA LEU A 42 2.00 -8.19 1.72
C LEU A 42 2.84 -8.67 0.53
N LYS A 43 2.89 -7.89 -0.55
CA LYS A 43 3.77 -8.14 -1.70
C LYS A 43 5.22 -8.13 -1.24
N ALA A 44 6.03 -9.04 -1.79
CA ALA A 44 7.43 -9.19 -1.42
C ALA A 44 8.26 -7.90 -1.64
N ASP A 45 7.85 -7.07 -2.60
CA ASP A 45 8.53 -5.81 -2.94
C ASP A 45 8.03 -4.61 -2.12
N PHE A 46 7.12 -4.82 -1.16
CA PHE A 46 6.62 -3.76 -0.30
C PHE A 46 7.70 -3.37 0.73
N ASN A 47 8.45 -2.31 0.43
CA ASN A 47 9.38 -1.71 1.38
C ASN A 47 8.70 -0.52 2.09
N PRO A 48 8.32 -0.66 3.38
CA PRO A 48 7.71 0.45 4.11
C PRO A 48 8.64 1.65 4.22
N ALA A 49 9.97 1.46 4.33
CA ALA A 49 10.93 2.56 4.48
C ALA A 49 10.92 3.52 3.27
N LYS A 50 10.73 2.99 2.06
CA LYS A 50 10.63 3.80 0.83
C LYS A 50 9.45 4.78 0.84
N ILE A 51 8.39 4.46 1.58
CA ILE A 51 7.21 5.33 1.74
C ILE A 51 7.50 6.47 2.72
N LEU A 52 8.30 6.20 3.76
CA LEU A 52 8.67 7.18 4.81
C LEU A 52 9.76 8.15 4.32
N ASP A 53 10.64 7.69 3.43
CA ASP A 53 11.76 8.46 2.85
C ASP A 53 11.32 9.41 1.70
N GLY A 54 10.03 9.45 1.37
CA GLY A 54 9.50 10.08 0.16
C GLY A 54 9.30 11.60 0.20
N ASP A 55 9.23 12.23 1.38
CA ASP A 55 8.67 13.59 1.51
C ASP A 55 9.59 14.62 2.19
N ASN A 56 10.91 14.38 2.23
CA ASN A 56 11.85 15.30 2.90
C ASN A 56 13.04 15.74 2.02
N ARG A 57 12.81 15.96 0.71
CA ARG A 57 13.81 16.53 -0.20
C ARG A 57 13.69 18.05 -0.39
N GLU A 58 13.00 18.74 0.51
CA GLU A 58 12.90 20.20 0.54
C GLU A 58 13.48 20.76 1.85
N ALA A 59 14.73 20.39 2.16
CA ALA A 59 15.50 21.03 3.21
C ALA A 59 16.90 21.38 2.70
N GLY A 60 17.08 22.66 2.33
CA GLY A 60 18.38 23.34 2.43
C GLY A 60 19.32 23.29 1.23
N VAL A 61 19.00 24.02 0.14
CA VAL A 61 20.05 24.58 -0.74
C VAL A 61 19.92 26.10 -0.74
N GLY A 62 20.67 26.74 0.15
CA GLY A 62 20.70 28.19 0.29
C GLY A 62 21.96 28.73 0.95
N GLY A 63 23.06 27.97 0.94
CA GLY A 63 24.38 28.46 1.34
C GLY A 63 24.99 29.30 0.23
N ARG A 64 24.51 30.52 0.03
CA ARG A 64 25.17 31.48 -0.85
C ARG A 64 26.41 32.00 -0.15
N SER A 65 27.54 31.40 -0.51
CA SER A 65 28.86 31.99 -0.40
C SER A 65 28.81 33.45 -0.86
N VAL A 66 29.20 34.36 0.03
CA VAL A 66 29.67 35.70 -0.31
C VAL A 66 30.92 35.98 0.52
N ALA A 67 31.82 36.70 -0.13
CA ALA A 67 33.23 36.94 0.17
C ALA A 67 33.58 37.35 1.61
#